data_AF-A0A6C1T474-F1
#
_entry.id   AF-A0A6C1T474-F1
#
_cell.length_a   1.000
_cell.length_b   1.000
_cell.length_c   1.000
_cell.angle_alpha   90.00
_cell.angle_beta   90.00
_cell.angle_gamma   90.00
#
_symmetry.space_group_name_H-M   'P 1'
#
loop_
_entity.id
_entity.type
_entity.pdbx_description
1 polymer ?
#
loop_
_entity_poly.entity_id
_entity_poly.type
_entity_poly.pdbx_seq_one_letter_code
_entity_poly.pdbx_strand_id
1 'polypeptide(L)'
;MRILVFNAGSSSLKFGVFELLPGESLAQAQQIYKGSFDRFSPEGCDFREGAHLRRAPHRTLSEAIRAVPEAIVEIDGLTAIGHRIAHGGDAFTGPAQITPDIRSQIETLTPLAPLHNPANLEALDLATEIWPDLPQWAVFDTSFHLTNPARATTYAVPAAWRAEGLRRYGFHGTSHKYVAQRAVEALGQELRNLRVLSLHLGNGASACAVAFGQSIDSSMGMTPLEGLVMGTRSGDVDPGLFGYLERSLGLGIAEIEATLYSESGLKGLTGSSDMRDVESRAAEGDADAQLAIHIYAYRARKYIGAYAAAMGGLDALVFTGGIGENSPSMRRRICDGLEFMGLKLDHDRNLAVDLSGRAAPQIQAYGARVNVLVTETAEQLMIAHEVASAIGAPAKTPLRVPVAVSARHVHLCLRAVEALFGKGYELTPDKPLRQKGHWAARERVTLHGPKGEIENVAILGPLRDRTQIEISRTDSFALGVDAPVRQSGNLDGTPHIRLIGPAGQYDTDGLILAARHIHMNRSDAERWGLRDGDTVDVTLDQDARGLTFTGVLIRVAGNAHTEMHIDTDEANAAGIRGDVEGALGPDVVHAQT
;
A
#
# COMPACT_ATOMS: atom_id res chain seq x y z
N MET A 1 16.71 -5.66 -19.89
CA MET A 1 15.53 -6.42 -20.35
C MET A 1 14.61 -5.46 -21.07
N ARG A 2 13.87 -5.90 -22.09
CA ARG A 2 12.89 -5.06 -22.80
C ARG A 2 11.50 -5.67 -22.66
N ILE A 3 10.60 -4.93 -22.02
CA ILE A 3 9.27 -5.43 -21.67
C ILE A 3 8.24 -4.66 -22.47
N LEU A 4 7.46 -5.37 -23.28
CA LEU A 4 6.28 -4.84 -23.96
C LEU A 4 5.12 -4.84 -22.96
N VAL A 5 4.45 -3.71 -22.78
CA VAL A 5 3.34 -3.60 -21.82
C VAL A 5 2.05 -3.25 -22.53
N PHE A 6 0.98 -3.99 -22.24
CA PHE A 6 -0.38 -3.74 -22.71
C PHE A 6 -1.29 -3.26 -21.58
N ASN A 7 -2.03 -2.19 -21.85
CA ASN A 7 -3.20 -1.76 -21.10
C ASN A 7 -4.40 -1.72 -22.06
N ALA A 8 -5.17 -2.81 -22.05
CA ALA A 8 -6.31 -2.99 -22.92
C ALA A 8 -7.61 -2.59 -22.21
N GLY A 9 -8.43 -1.79 -22.86
CA GLY A 9 -9.81 -1.51 -22.48
C GLY A 9 -10.76 -1.79 -23.64
N SER A 10 -12.06 -1.75 -23.38
CA SER A 10 -13.08 -2.06 -24.39
C SER A 10 -13.07 -1.10 -25.60
N SER A 11 -12.53 0.11 -25.45
CA SER A 11 -12.51 1.17 -26.49
C SER A 11 -11.12 1.75 -26.77
N SER A 12 -10.06 1.21 -26.16
CA SER A 12 -8.68 1.65 -26.39
C SER A 12 -7.65 0.58 -26.06
N LEU A 13 -6.47 0.68 -26.69
CA LEU A 13 -5.27 -0.07 -26.36
C LEU A 13 -4.12 0.90 -26.16
N LYS A 14 -3.57 0.98 -24.96
CA LYS A 14 -2.30 1.69 -24.70
C LYS A 14 -1.18 0.68 -24.58
N PHE A 15 -0.06 0.94 -25.24
CA PHE A 15 1.10 0.06 -25.20
C PHE A 15 2.42 0.82 -25.20
N GLY A 16 3.47 0.16 -24.74
CA GLY A 16 4.82 0.75 -24.73
C GLY A 16 5.87 -0.31 -24.50
N VAL A 17 7.10 -0.01 -24.91
CA VAL A 17 8.26 -0.86 -24.61
C VAL A 17 9.16 -0.11 -23.64
N PHE A 18 9.56 -0.83 -22.59
CA PHE A 18 10.38 -0.31 -21.51
C PHE A 18 11.68 -1.10 -21.40
N GLU A 19 12.79 -0.40 -21.25
CA GLU A 19 14.11 -0.97 -21.00
C GLU A 19 14.50 -0.73 -19.54
N LEU A 20 14.80 -1.84 -18.85
CA LEU A 20 15.20 -1.87 -17.44
C LEU A 20 15.95 -3.16 -17.10
N LEU A 21 16.87 -3.11 -16.14
CA LEU A 21 17.53 -4.28 -15.56
C LEU A 21 16.78 -4.75 -14.31
N PRO A 22 16.87 -6.05 -13.96
CA PRO A 22 16.34 -6.55 -12.70
C PRO A 22 16.90 -5.77 -11.51
N GLY A 23 16.02 -5.27 -10.64
CA GLY A 23 16.39 -4.50 -9.44
C GLY A 23 16.75 -3.03 -9.69
N GLU A 24 16.65 -2.53 -10.92
CA GLU A 24 16.78 -1.08 -11.18
C GLU A 24 15.59 -0.30 -10.63
N SER A 25 15.87 0.91 -10.17
CA SER A 25 14.83 1.86 -9.74
C SER A 25 13.97 2.33 -10.92
N LEU A 26 12.74 2.76 -10.64
CA LEU A 26 11.86 3.40 -11.63
C LEU A 26 12.51 4.59 -12.34
N ALA A 27 13.39 5.33 -11.64
CA ALA A 27 14.09 6.49 -12.21
C ALA A 27 15.02 6.09 -13.36
N GLN A 28 15.63 4.90 -13.30
CA GLN A 28 16.59 4.41 -14.28
C GLN A 28 15.92 3.76 -15.50
N ALA A 29 14.71 3.23 -15.32
CA ALA A 29 13.95 2.62 -16.40
C ALA A 29 13.63 3.63 -17.51
N GLN A 30 13.82 3.20 -18.76
CA GLN A 30 13.62 4.02 -19.96
C GLN A 30 12.41 3.54 -20.74
N GLN A 31 11.55 4.47 -21.17
CA GLN A 31 10.51 4.17 -22.14
C GLN A 31 11.07 4.38 -23.55
N ILE A 32 11.32 3.29 -24.26
CA ILE A 32 11.88 3.35 -25.62
C ILE A 32 10.79 3.46 -26.70
N TYR A 33 9.55 3.11 -26.36
CA TYR A 33 8.40 3.26 -27.26
C TYR A 33 7.09 3.55 -26.51
N LYS A 34 6.23 4.38 -27.12
CA LYS A 34 4.91 4.74 -26.60
C LYS A 34 3.89 4.84 -27.73
N GLY A 35 2.87 3.97 -27.67
CA GLY A 35 1.76 3.94 -28.61
C GLY A 35 0.40 3.88 -27.94
N SER A 36 -0.64 4.39 -28.59
CA SER A 36 -2.03 4.10 -28.23
C SER A 36 -2.93 4.04 -29.45
N PHE A 37 -3.91 3.15 -29.42
CA PHE A 37 -5.09 3.17 -30.26
C PHE A 37 -6.27 3.57 -29.38
N ASP A 38 -6.91 4.69 -29.69
CA ASP A 38 -7.99 5.27 -28.89
C ASP A 38 -9.26 5.42 -29.74
N ARG A 39 -10.43 5.36 -29.09
CA ARG A 39 -11.74 5.61 -29.74
C ARG A 39 -12.03 4.65 -30.90
N PHE A 40 -11.99 3.34 -30.63
CA PHE A 40 -12.43 2.33 -31.59
C PHE A 40 -13.86 2.61 -32.09
N SER A 41 -14.02 2.73 -33.41
CA SER A 41 -15.30 2.94 -34.08
C SER A 41 -15.36 2.20 -35.42
N PRO A 42 -16.54 2.10 -36.07
CA PRO A 42 -16.67 1.51 -37.40
C PRO A 42 -15.77 2.18 -38.47
N GLU A 43 -15.45 3.46 -38.28
CA GLU A 43 -14.58 4.28 -39.14
C GLU A 43 -13.08 4.15 -38.79
N GLY A 44 -12.72 3.22 -37.90
CA GLY A 44 -11.36 3.02 -37.41
C GLY A 44 -11.10 3.69 -36.06
N CYS A 45 -9.85 4.03 -35.77
CA CYS A 45 -9.45 4.62 -34.49
C CYS A 45 -8.42 5.72 -34.65
N ASP A 46 -8.11 6.37 -33.54
CA ASP A 46 -6.99 7.29 -33.44
C ASP A 46 -5.75 6.54 -32.99
N PHE A 47 -4.71 6.55 -33.80
CA PHE A 47 -3.40 6.02 -33.43
C PHE A 47 -2.48 7.17 -33.05
N ARG A 48 -1.92 7.09 -31.84
CA ARG A 48 -0.93 8.02 -31.32
C ARG A 48 0.39 7.31 -31.13
N GLU A 49 1.46 7.91 -31.65
CA GLU A 49 2.83 7.46 -31.49
C GLU A 49 3.69 8.67 -31.07
N GLY A 50 4.15 8.65 -29.82
CA GLY A 50 4.75 9.84 -29.21
C GLY A 50 3.84 11.07 -29.30
N ALA A 51 4.29 12.11 -30.00
CA ALA A 51 3.53 13.34 -30.23
C ALA A 51 2.67 13.31 -31.52
N HIS A 52 2.81 12.27 -32.35
CA HIS A 52 2.10 12.17 -33.62
C HIS A 52 0.74 11.51 -33.45
N LEU A 53 -0.30 12.12 -34.01
CA LEU A 53 -1.66 11.59 -34.02
C LEU A 53 -2.11 11.40 -35.47
N ARG A 54 -2.57 10.19 -35.80
CA ARG A 54 -3.13 9.86 -37.12
C ARG A 54 -4.37 8.97 -36.98
N ARG A 55 -5.20 8.94 -38.02
CA ARG A 55 -6.27 7.93 -38.13
C ARG A 55 -5.67 6.60 -38.58
N ALA A 56 -6.14 5.51 -37.99
CA ALA A 56 -5.78 4.15 -38.34
C ALA A 56 -7.04 3.32 -38.63
N PRO A 57 -6.96 2.32 -39.52
CA PRO A 57 -8.15 1.58 -39.98
C PRO A 57 -8.66 0.55 -38.97
N HIS A 58 -8.00 0.38 -37.81
CA HIS A 58 -8.36 -0.63 -36.81
C HIS A 58 -9.62 -0.23 -36.04
N ARG A 59 -10.63 -1.11 -36.07
CA ARG A 59 -11.99 -0.89 -35.55
C ARG A 59 -12.20 -1.57 -34.21
N THR A 60 -11.34 -2.51 -33.85
CA THR A 60 -11.47 -3.34 -32.66
C THR A 60 -10.15 -3.45 -31.92
N LEU A 61 -10.23 -3.86 -30.65
CA LEU A 61 -9.08 -4.19 -29.83
C LEU A 61 -8.21 -5.27 -30.50
N SER A 62 -8.84 -6.36 -30.96
CA SER A 62 -8.19 -7.41 -31.75
C SER A 62 -7.37 -6.89 -32.92
N GLU A 63 -7.95 -6.05 -33.78
CA GLU A 63 -7.26 -5.49 -34.94
C GLU A 63 -6.08 -4.60 -34.55
N ALA A 64 -6.22 -3.83 -33.46
CA ALA A 64 -5.17 -2.97 -32.94
C ALA A 64 -4.00 -3.77 -32.37
N ILE A 65 -4.25 -4.84 -31.60
CA ILE A 65 -3.19 -5.70 -31.04
C ILE A 65 -2.40 -6.37 -32.16
N ARG A 66 -3.09 -6.87 -33.20
CA ARG A 66 -2.43 -7.49 -34.36
C ARG A 66 -1.59 -6.50 -35.18
N ALA A 67 -1.82 -5.20 -35.04
CA ALA A 67 -1.01 -4.15 -35.67
C ALA A 67 0.22 -3.73 -34.86
N VAL A 68 0.29 -4.10 -33.57
CA VAL A 68 1.42 -3.73 -32.70
C VAL A 68 2.77 -4.21 -33.22
N PRO A 69 2.94 -5.45 -33.74
CA PRO A 69 4.23 -5.91 -34.28
C PRO A 69 4.82 -5.00 -35.36
N GLU A 70 3.96 -4.44 -36.23
CA GLU A 70 4.39 -3.49 -37.26
C GLU A 70 4.82 -2.15 -36.63
N ALA A 71 4.07 -1.68 -35.63
CA ALA A 71 4.38 -0.44 -34.91
C ALA A 71 5.70 -0.49 -34.13
N ILE A 72 6.11 -1.68 -33.67
CA ILE A 72 7.35 -1.89 -32.91
C ILE A 72 8.43 -2.64 -33.70
N VAL A 73 8.33 -2.70 -35.03
CA VAL A 73 9.20 -3.53 -35.88
C VAL A 73 10.70 -3.23 -35.73
N GLU A 74 11.05 -1.98 -35.38
CA GLU A 74 12.43 -1.54 -35.17
C GLU A 74 12.99 -1.92 -33.78
N ILE A 75 12.16 -2.50 -32.91
CA ILE A 75 12.52 -2.87 -31.54
C ILE A 75 12.83 -4.37 -31.48
N ASP A 76 14.10 -4.69 -31.28
CA ASP A 76 14.57 -6.05 -31.06
C ASP A 76 14.67 -6.40 -29.56
N GLY A 77 14.95 -7.67 -29.25
CA GLY A 77 15.32 -8.10 -27.90
C GLY A 77 14.22 -8.00 -26.84
N LEU A 78 12.94 -8.08 -27.22
CA LEU A 78 11.84 -8.23 -26.24
C LEU A 78 12.09 -9.49 -25.39
N THR A 79 11.97 -9.34 -24.07
CA THR A 79 12.23 -10.41 -23.11
C THR A 79 10.97 -10.93 -22.43
N ALA A 80 9.91 -10.11 -22.35
CA ALA A 80 8.64 -10.47 -21.74
C ALA A 80 7.52 -9.51 -22.20
N ILE A 81 6.27 -9.91 -21.97
CA ILE A 81 5.09 -9.06 -22.14
C ILE A 81 4.37 -8.91 -20.79
N GLY A 82 4.04 -7.69 -20.40
CA GLY A 82 3.23 -7.38 -19.22
C GLY A 82 1.82 -6.93 -19.60
N HIS A 83 0.81 -7.51 -18.96
CA HIS A 83 -0.59 -7.19 -19.16
C HIS A 83 -1.16 -6.54 -17.91
N ARG A 84 -1.78 -5.37 -18.05
CA ARG A 84 -2.65 -4.83 -17.00
C ARG A 84 -3.92 -5.66 -16.93
N ILE A 85 -4.21 -6.22 -15.76
CA ILE A 85 -5.47 -6.91 -15.46
C ILE A 85 -6.25 -6.08 -14.44
N ALA A 86 -7.51 -5.77 -14.73
CA ALA A 86 -8.32 -4.92 -13.86
C ALA A 86 -8.59 -5.57 -12.49
N HIS A 87 -8.93 -6.86 -12.45
CA HIS A 87 -9.32 -7.54 -11.22
C HIS A 87 -8.58 -8.86 -11.01
N GLY A 88 -7.89 -8.98 -9.87
CA GLY A 88 -7.11 -10.15 -9.42
C GLY A 88 -7.72 -10.89 -8.23
N GLY A 89 -8.89 -10.47 -7.74
CA GLY A 89 -9.52 -11.12 -6.60
C GLY A 89 -8.67 -10.95 -5.35
N ASP A 90 -8.72 -11.93 -4.45
CA ASP A 90 -7.91 -11.98 -3.24
C ASP A 90 -6.68 -12.90 -3.37
N ALA A 91 -6.61 -13.71 -4.44
CA ALA A 91 -5.53 -14.67 -4.67
C ALA A 91 -4.28 -14.04 -5.31
N PHE A 92 -4.46 -13.04 -6.18
CA PHE A 92 -3.34 -12.43 -6.91
C PHE A 92 -2.75 -11.22 -6.16
N THR A 93 -1.80 -11.50 -5.27
CA THR A 93 -1.11 -10.50 -4.43
C THR A 93 0.03 -9.75 -5.13
N GLY A 94 0.39 -10.16 -6.34
CA GLY A 94 1.44 -9.52 -7.13
C GLY A 94 1.45 -10.03 -8.58
N PRO A 95 2.50 -9.72 -9.35
CA PRO A 95 2.63 -10.17 -10.73
C PRO A 95 2.62 -11.69 -10.84
N ALA A 96 1.89 -12.22 -11.82
CA ALA A 96 1.82 -13.66 -12.08
C ALA A 96 2.24 -13.97 -13.52
N GLN A 97 3.17 -14.91 -13.69
CA GLN A 97 3.49 -15.42 -15.01
C GLN A 97 2.28 -16.18 -15.58
N ILE A 98 1.91 -15.86 -16.82
CA ILE A 98 0.75 -16.48 -17.46
C ILE A 98 1.05 -17.93 -17.81
N THR A 99 0.22 -18.81 -17.26
CA THR A 99 0.09 -20.22 -17.61
C THR A 99 -1.38 -20.51 -17.94
N PRO A 100 -1.74 -21.68 -18.51
CA PRO A 100 -3.14 -22.05 -18.71
C PRO A 100 -3.98 -21.97 -17.43
N ASP A 101 -3.40 -22.36 -16.29
CA ASP A 101 -4.06 -22.31 -14.99
C ASP A 101 -4.29 -20.87 -14.52
N ILE A 102 -3.28 -20.01 -14.63
CA ILE A 102 -3.38 -18.59 -14.25
C ILE A 102 -4.39 -17.86 -15.14
N ARG A 103 -4.37 -18.11 -16.45
CA ARG A 103 -5.38 -17.58 -17.39
C ARG A 103 -6.79 -17.98 -16.96
N SER A 104 -7.01 -19.26 -16.65
CA SER A 104 -8.33 -19.77 -16.22
C SER A 104 -8.77 -19.12 -14.90
N GLN A 105 -7.87 -18.91 -13.95
CA GLN A 105 -8.16 -18.20 -12.71
C GLN A 105 -8.51 -16.72 -12.92
N ILE A 106 -7.90 -16.05 -13.90
CA ILE A 106 -8.29 -14.66 -14.26
C ILE A 106 -9.70 -14.64 -14.88
N GLU A 107 -10.02 -15.65 -15.70
CA GLU A 107 -11.34 -15.79 -16.33
C GLU A 107 -12.46 -15.96 -15.31
N THR A 108 -12.26 -16.74 -14.24
CA THR A 108 -13.25 -16.92 -13.17
C THR A 108 -13.54 -15.64 -12.38
N LEU A 109 -12.65 -14.63 -12.45
CA LEU A 109 -12.82 -13.31 -11.83
C LEU A 109 -13.60 -12.32 -12.71
N THR A 110 -13.96 -12.69 -13.94
CA THR A 110 -14.74 -11.83 -14.85
C THR A 110 -16.03 -11.29 -14.24
N PRO A 111 -16.81 -12.04 -13.43
CA PRO A 111 -18.00 -11.50 -12.76
C PRO A 111 -17.73 -10.30 -11.84
N LEU A 112 -16.51 -10.13 -11.32
CA LEU A 112 -16.12 -8.99 -10.48
C LEU A 112 -15.76 -7.74 -11.29
N ALA A 113 -15.39 -7.90 -12.57
CA ALA A 113 -15.04 -6.80 -13.47
C ALA A 113 -15.48 -7.07 -14.91
N PRO A 114 -16.80 -7.20 -15.16
CA PRO A 114 -17.33 -7.68 -16.44
C PRO A 114 -17.06 -6.73 -17.61
N LEU A 115 -16.83 -5.44 -17.35
CA LEU A 115 -16.51 -4.44 -18.36
C LEU A 115 -15.01 -4.34 -18.70
N HIS A 116 -14.14 -5.05 -17.98
CA HIS A 116 -12.69 -4.88 -18.08
C HIS A 116 -11.94 -6.19 -18.32
N ASN A 117 -12.17 -7.21 -17.49
CA ASN A 117 -11.44 -8.48 -17.60
C ASN A 117 -11.57 -9.16 -18.97
N PRO A 118 -12.72 -9.12 -19.69
CA PRO A 118 -12.81 -9.71 -21.03
C PRO A 118 -11.82 -9.11 -22.03
N ALA A 119 -11.69 -7.77 -22.06
CA ALA A 119 -10.71 -7.09 -22.93
C ALA A 119 -9.26 -7.41 -22.53
N ASN A 120 -9.01 -7.63 -21.23
CA ASN A 120 -7.69 -8.03 -20.75
C ASN A 120 -7.33 -9.46 -21.18
N LEU A 121 -8.28 -10.39 -21.10
CA LEU A 121 -8.12 -11.78 -21.54
C LEU A 121 -7.95 -11.86 -23.07
N GLU A 122 -8.72 -11.10 -23.85
CA GLU A 122 -8.56 -11.00 -25.31
C GLU A 122 -7.13 -10.54 -25.66
N ALA A 123 -6.60 -9.54 -24.95
CA ALA A 123 -5.24 -9.06 -25.18
C ALA A 123 -4.16 -10.09 -24.85
N LEU A 124 -4.35 -10.86 -23.79
CA LEU A 124 -3.47 -11.96 -23.40
C LEU A 124 -3.49 -13.09 -24.44
N ASP A 125 -4.67 -13.51 -24.87
CA ASP A 125 -4.84 -14.59 -25.84
C ASP A 125 -4.19 -14.23 -27.18
N LEU A 126 -4.42 -13.00 -27.66
CA LEU A 126 -3.81 -12.52 -28.90
C LEU A 126 -2.29 -12.35 -28.79
N ALA A 127 -1.78 -11.88 -27.64
CA ALA A 127 -0.34 -11.82 -27.42
C ALA A 127 0.30 -13.21 -27.45
N THR A 128 -0.41 -14.24 -26.98
CA THR A 128 0.03 -15.64 -27.05
C THR A 128 0.12 -16.15 -28.48
N GLU A 129 -0.82 -15.76 -29.34
CA GLU A 129 -0.77 -16.10 -30.77
C GLU A 129 0.37 -15.38 -31.49
N ILE A 130 0.60 -14.10 -31.19
CA ILE A 130 1.55 -13.24 -31.90
C ILE A 130 3.00 -13.50 -31.46
N TRP A 131 3.22 -13.71 -30.15
CA TRP A 131 4.55 -13.92 -29.56
C TRP A 131 4.57 -15.18 -28.69
N PRO A 132 4.48 -16.38 -29.28
CA PRO A 132 4.36 -17.64 -28.54
C PRO A 132 5.57 -17.97 -27.66
N ASP A 133 6.76 -17.46 -28.00
CA ASP A 133 8.00 -17.73 -27.28
C ASP A 133 8.30 -16.71 -26.16
N LEU A 134 7.52 -15.62 -26.05
CA LEU A 134 7.74 -14.61 -25.01
C LEU A 134 6.93 -14.94 -23.75
N PRO A 135 7.56 -14.97 -22.55
CA PRO A 135 6.83 -15.13 -21.31
C PRO A 135 5.93 -13.91 -21.09
N GLN A 136 4.66 -14.19 -20.80
CA GLN A 136 3.67 -13.17 -20.47
C GLN A 136 3.43 -13.11 -18.97
N TRP A 137 3.10 -11.93 -18.47
CA TRP A 137 2.85 -11.67 -17.06
C TRP A 137 1.59 -10.82 -16.89
N ALA A 138 0.75 -11.16 -15.93
CA ALA A 138 -0.36 -10.32 -15.47
C ALA A 138 0.09 -9.46 -14.27
N VAL A 139 -0.26 -8.18 -14.30
CA VAL A 139 -0.14 -7.25 -13.17
C VAL A 139 -1.52 -6.69 -12.86
N PHE A 140 -1.95 -6.82 -11.61
CA PHE A 140 -3.34 -6.63 -11.21
C PHE A 140 -3.54 -5.29 -10.52
N ASP A 141 -4.51 -4.51 -10.98
CA ASP A 141 -4.88 -3.20 -10.41
C ASP A 141 -5.38 -3.27 -8.96
N THR A 142 -5.77 -4.46 -8.52
CA THR A 142 -6.28 -4.76 -7.17
C THR A 142 -5.17 -5.19 -6.21
N SER A 143 -4.04 -5.71 -6.72
CA SER A 143 -2.99 -6.35 -5.91
C SER A 143 -2.40 -5.42 -4.85
N PHE A 144 -2.12 -4.16 -5.22
CA PHE A 144 -1.56 -3.16 -4.30
C PHE A 144 -2.44 -2.91 -3.07
N HIS A 145 -3.75 -3.16 -3.17
CA HIS A 145 -4.71 -2.93 -2.09
C HIS A 145 -4.98 -4.16 -1.24
N LEU A 146 -4.38 -5.32 -1.55
CA LEU A 146 -4.58 -6.54 -0.75
C LEU A 146 -3.90 -6.47 0.63
N THR A 147 -3.03 -5.48 0.85
CA THR A 147 -2.52 -5.12 2.18
C THR A 147 -3.56 -4.41 3.06
N ASN A 148 -4.70 -3.98 2.50
CA ASN A 148 -5.73 -3.28 3.28
C ASN A 148 -6.24 -4.20 4.41
N PRO A 149 -6.30 -3.70 5.67
CA PRO A 149 -6.74 -4.49 6.80
C PRO A 149 -8.24 -4.81 6.71
N ALA A 150 -8.67 -5.89 7.37
CA ALA A 150 -10.07 -6.34 7.36
C ALA A 150 -11.08 -5.24 7.73
N ARG A 151 -10.71 -4.30 8.61
CA ARG A 151 -11.56 -3.15 8.98
C ARG A 151 -11.86 -2.19 7.82
N ALA A 152 -10.98 -2.11 6.83
CA ALA A 152 -11.15 -1.28 5.63
C ALA A 152 -11.81 -2.06 4.49
N THR A 153 -11.62 -3.38 4.44
CA THR A 153 -12.12 -4.22 3.34
C THR A 153 -13.49 -4.85 3.58
N THR A 154 -13.89 -5.03 4.84
CA THR A 154 -15.11 -5.74 5.21
C THR A 154 -16.32 -4.80 5.19
N TYR A 155 -17.29 -5.08 4.33
CA TYR A 155 -18.60 -4.41 4.41
C TYR A 155 -19.40 -4.92 5.62
N ALA A 156 -20.13 -4.02 6.28
CA ALA A 156 -21.00 -4.34 7.41
C ALA A 156 -22.33 -4.97 6.95
N VAL A 157 -22.23 -6.15 6.34
CA VAL A 157 -23.34 -6.90 5.70
C VAL A 157 -23.36 -8.35 6.22
N PRO A 158 -24.46 -9.11 5.99
CA PRO A 158 -24.57 -10.49 6.47
C PRO A 158 -23.37 -11.36 6.10
N ALA A 159 -22.97 -12.25 7.01
CA ALA A 159 -21.80 -13.11 6.83
C ALA A 159 -21.90 -14.00 5.58
N ALA A 160 -23.10 -14.47 5.25
CA ALA A 160 -23.35 -15.26 4.04
C ALA A 160 -22.96 -14.51 2.76
N TRP A 161 -23.18 -13.19 2.69
CA TRP A 161 -22.81 -12.42 1.50
C TRP A 161 -21.30 -12.21 1.42
N ARG A 162 -20.66 -12.00 2.58
CA ARG A 162 -19.19 -11.91 2.65
C ARG A 162 -18.51 -13.22 2.22
N ALA A 163 -19.14 -14.36 2.50
CA ALA A 163 -18.64 -15.68 2.08
C ALA A 163 -18.66 -15.86 0.55
N GLU A 164 -19.53 -15.16 -0.17
CA GLU A 164 -19.58 -15.12 -1.64
C GLU A 164 -18.56 -14.13 -2.26
N GLY A 165 -17.60 -13.62 -1.48
CA GLY A 165 -16.55 -12.72 -1.96
C GLY A 165 -16.92 -11.23 -1.91
N LEU A 166 -18.01 -10.85 -1.25
CA LEU A 166 -18.42 -9.46 -1.07
C LEU A 166 -17.47 -8.73 -0.10
N ARG A 167 -16.54 -7.95 -0.66
CA ARG A 167 -15.57 -7.13 0.05
C ARG A 167 -15.12 -5.97 -0.84
N ARG A 168 -14.45 -4.98 -0.24
CA ARG A 168 -13.69 -3.98 -0.99
C ARG A 168 -12.38 -4.59 -1.51
N TYR A 169 -12.10 -4.37 -2.79
CA TYR A 169 -10.84 -4.70 -3.45
C TYR A 169 -10.02 -3.42 -3.72
N GLY A 170 -10.65 -2.37 -4.26
CA GLY A 170 -9.96 -1.17 -4.71
C GLY A 170 -9.29 -1.33 -6.08
N PHE A 171 -9.10 -0.23 -6.81
CA PHE A 171 -8.52 -0.22 -8.16
C PHE A 171 -7.56 0.97 -8.33
N HIS A 172 -6.95 1.07 -9.51
CA HIS A 172 -5.82 1.98 -9.77
C HIS A 172 -4.62 1.69 -8.88
N GLY A 173 -4.48 0.46 -8.37
CA GLY A 173 -3.38 0.07 -7.48
C GLY A 173 -2.01 0.34 -8.11
N THR A 174 -1.84 0.01 -9.39
CA THR A 174 -0.64 0.32 -10.18
C THR A 174 -0.31 1.81 -10.16
N SER A 175 -1.30 2.67 -10.36
CA SER A 175 -1.11 4.13 -10.33
C SER A 175 -0.79 4.63 -8.93
N HIS A 176 -1.48 4.15 -7.90
CA HIS A 176 -1.26 4.58 -6.52
C HIS A 176 0.11 4.14 -6.01
N LYS A 177 0.56 2.94 -6.39
CA LYS A 177 1.89 2.42 -6.08
C LYS A 177 3.00 3.26 -6.71
N TYR A 178 2.88 3.55 -8.01
CA TYR A 178 3.81 4.45 -8.72
C TYR A 178 3.82 5.84 -8.07
N VAL A 179 2.62 6.41 -7.93
CA VAL A 179 2.21 7.45 -6.97
C VAL A 179 3.10 7.67 -5.74
N ALA A 180 3.02 6.67 -4.87
CA ALA A 180 3.67 6.66 -3.58
C ALA A 180 5.20 6.62 -3.71
N GLN A 181 5.74 5.89 -4.69
CA GLN A 181 7.19 5.87 -4.96
C GLN A 181 7.69 7.23 -5.47
N ARG A 182 6.86 7.97 -6.22
CA ARG A 182 7.20 9.33 -6.65
C ARG A 182 7.27 10.30 -5.49
N ALA A 183 6.37 10.15 -4.50
CA ALA A 183 6.42 10.94 -3.27
C ALA A 183 7.70 10.66 -2.46
N VAL A 184 8.14 9.40 -2.36
CA VAL A 184 9.40 9.03 -1.71
C VAL A 184 10.58 9.77 -2.32
N GLU A 185 10.70 9.73 -3.64
CA GLU A 185 11.82 10.35 -4.35
C GLU A 185 11.79 11.88 -4.26
N ALA A 186 10.60 12.49 -4.32
CA ALA A 186 10.42 13.93 -4.22
C ALA A 186 10.65 14.48 -2.81
N LEU A 187 10.42 13.68 -1.77
CA LEU A 187 10.58 14.06 -0.37
C LEU A 187 11.93 13.62 0.22
N GLY A 188 12.66 12.72 -0.46
CA GLY A 188 13.90 12.14 0.06
C GLY A 188 13.68 11.32 1.33
N GLN A 189 12.51 10.71 1.49
CA GLN A 189 12.13 9.93 2.66
C GLN A 189 11.60 8.56 2.24
N GLU A 190 12.00 7.51 2.96
CA GLU A 190 11.49 6.16 2.70
C GLU A 190 9.98 6.06 2.93
N LEU A 191 9.30 5.24 2.11
CA LEU A 191 7.84 5.11 2.19
C LEU A 191 7.35 4.62 3.56
N ARG A 192 8.18 3.84 4.27
CA ARG A 192 7.89 3.33 5.62
C ARG A 192 7.80 4.43 6.69
N ASN A 193 8.26 5.63 6.39
CA ASN A 193 8.20 6.78 7.30
C ASN A 193 7.10 7.79 6.89
N LEU A 194 6.32 7.48 5.85
CA LEU A 194 5.36 8.40 5.25
C LEU A 194 3.92 7.87 5.35
N ARG A 195 2.99 8.80 5.56
CA ARG A 195 1.55 8.66 5.31
C ARG A 195 1.19 9.50 4.10
N VAL A 196 1.02 8.84 2.97
CA VAL A 196 0.74 9.44 1.67
C VAL A 196 -0.72 9.18 1.33
N LEU A 197 -1.45 10.23 0.98
CA LEU A 197 -2.75 10.11 0.33
C LEU A 197 -2.57 10.41 -1.16
N SER A 198 -2.88 9.45 -2.02
CA SER A 198 -2.86 9.64 -3.46
C SER A 198 -4.28 9.83 -4.00
N LEU A 199 -4.47 10.89 -4.78
CA LEU A 199 -5.69 11.18 -5.54
C LEU A 199 -5.40 10.98 -7.03
N HIS A 200 -5.81 9.83 -7.55
CA HIS A 200 -5.86 9.60 -8.98
C HIS A 200 -7.16 10.15 -9.51
N LEU A 201 -7.12 11.30 -10.20
CA LEU A 201 -8.29 12.02 -10.70
C LEU A 201 -8.27 12.02 -12.22
N GLY A 202 -8.99 11.09 -12.84
CA GLY A 202 -9.22 11.04 -14.28
C GLY A 202 -10.69 10.86 -14.60
N ASN A 203 -11.00 10.27 -15.77
CA ASN A 203 -12.37 9.86 -16.09
C ASN A 203 -12.90 8.81 -15.10
N GLY A 204 -12.01 7.95 -14.60
CA GLY A 204 -12.16 7.27 -13.32
C GLY A 204 -11.36 7.98 -12.25
N ALA A 205 -11.92 8.08 -11.04
CA ALA A 205 -11.25 8.75 -9.94
C ALA A 205 -11.27 7.89 -8.67
N SER A 206 -10.15 7.84 -7.97
CA SER A 206 -10.03 7.14 -6.70
C SER A 206 -9.03 7.79 -5.77
N ALA A 207 -9.30 7.73 -4.48
CA ALA A 207 -8.34 8.03 -3.42
C ALA A 207 -7.71 6.74 -2.88
N CYS A 208 -6.46 6.78 -2.45
CA CYS A 208 -5.81 5.70 -1.72
C CYS A 208 -5.03 6.27 -0.53
N ALA A 209 -5.15 5.59 0.61
CA ALA A 209 -4.38 5.86 1.81
C ALA A 209 -3.20 4.88 1.86
N VAL A 210 -1.98 5.40 1.71
CA VAL A 210 -0.74 4.62 1.77
C VAL A 210 0.00 5.00 3.04
N ALA A 211 0.04 4.10 4.01
CA ALA A 211 0.72 4.33 5.28
C ALA A 211 1.86 3.34 5.45
N PHE A 212 3.05 3.88 5.75
CA PHE A 212 4.22 3.09 6.14
C PHE A 212 4.58 1.98 5.14
N GLY A 213 4.50 2.28 3.84
CA GLY A 213 4.82 1.33 2.77
C GLY A 213 3.65 0.59 2.16
N GLN A 214 2.46 0.63 2.78
CA GLN A 214 1.33 -0.23 2.41
C GLN A 214 0.08 0.58 2.10
N SER A 215 -0.71 0.10 1.12
CA SER A 215 -2.10 0.54 1.00
C SER A 215 -2.86 0.08 2.24
N ILE A 216 -3.57 1.00 2.89
CA ILE A 216 -4.43 0.69 4.05
C ILE A 216 -5.91 0.99 3.80
N ASP A 217 -6.24 1.77 2.77
CA ASP A 217 -7.62 2.09 2.37
C ASP A 217 -7.64 2.58 0.91
N SER A 218 -8.75 2.36 0.20
CA SER A 218 -8.96 2.81 -1.20
C SER A 218 -10.44 3.11 -1.45
N SER A 219 -10.74 4.19 -2.16
CA SER A 219 -12.12 4.71 -2.21
C SER A 219 -13.03 3.83 -3.05
N MET A 220 -12.48 3.19 -4.08
CA MET A 220 -13.23 2.21 -4.88
C MET A 220 -13.43 0.93 -4.08
N GLY A 221 -14.54 0.27 -4.37
CA GLY A 221 -15.13 -0.78 -3.56
C GLY A 221 -14.81 -2.19 -4.03
N MET A 222 -15.84 -3.02 -3.98
CA MET A 222 -15.92 -4.25 -4.77
C MET A 222 -15.77 -3.96 -6.27
N THR A 223 -16.36 -2.84 -6.70
CA THR A 223 -16.35 -2.40 -8.10
C THR A 223 -15.75 -0.99 -8.23
N PRO A 224 -15.39 -0.56 -9.44
CA PRO A 224 -14.91 0.81 -9.70
C PRO A 224 -15.98 1.89 -9.56
N LEU A 225 -17.19 1.59 -9.08
CA LEU A 225 -18.30 2.54 -8.95
C LEU A 225 -18.29 3.32 -7.64
N GLU A 226 -17.91 2.68 -6.52
CA GLU A 226 -17.86 3.31 -5.20
C GLU A 226 -16.78 4.41 -5.14
N GLY A 227 -16.99 5.43 -4.30
CA GLY A 227 -15.99 6.43 -3.98
C GLY A 227 -16.27 7.81 -4.55
N LEU A 228 -15.28 8.32 -5.28
CA LEU A 228 -15.30 9.68 -5.82
C LEU A 228 -16.33 9.84 -6.93
N VAL A 229 -16.78 11.08 -7.14
CA VAL A 229 -17.49 11.45 -8.37
C VAL A 229 -16.51 11.33 -9.54
N MET A 230 -16.98 10.79 -10.67
CA MET A 230 -16.13 10.55 -11.85
C MET A 230 -16.81 11.14 -13.11
N GLY A 231 -16.25 10.87 -14.29
CA GLY A 231 -16.79 11.43 -15.53
C GLY A 231 -18.22 10.97 -15.82
N THR A 232 -18.47 9.66 -15.76
CA THR A 232 -19.79 9.05 -16.00
C THR A 232 -20.33 8.23 -14.84
N ARG A 233 -19.49 7.96 -13.83
CA ARG A 233 -19.82 7.15 -12.66
C ARG A 233 -20.29 8.03 -11.51
N SER A 234 -21.31 7.58 -10.79
CA SER A 234 -21.91 8.32 -9.67
C SER A 234 -20.95 8.55 -8.50
N GLY A 235 -20.07 7.60 -8.22
CA GLY A 235 -19.43 7.51 -6.91
C GLY A 235 -20.44 7.05 -5.85
N ASP A 236 -20.19 7.40 -4.59
CA ASP A 236 -21.04 7.03 -3.46
C ASP A 236 -22.49 7.53 -3.61
N VAL A 237 -23.44 6.60 -3.55
CA VAL A 237 -24.88 6.83 -3.45
C VAL A 237 -25.48 6.01 -2.30
N ASP A 238 -26.66 6.40 -1.83
CA ASP A 238 -27.39 5.66 -0.79
C ASP A 238 -27.85 4.28 -1.34
N PRO A 239 -27.54 3.15 -0.68
CA PRO A 239 -28.08 1.84 -1.08
C PRO A 239 -29.62 1.78 -1.16
N GLY A 240 -30.32 2.58 -0.36
CA GLY A 240 -31.78 2.71 -0.40
C GLY A 240 -32.33 3.32 -1.70
N LEU A 241 -31.47 3.96 -2.49
CA LEU A 241 -31.80 4.52 -3.80
C LEU A 241 -32.41 3.48 -4.75
N PHE A 242 -31.85 2.26 -4.77
CA PHE A 242 -32.29 1.20 -5.70
C PHE A 242 -33.79 0.91 -5.52
N GLY A 243 -34.22 0.66 -4.28
CA GLY A 243 -35.62 0.40 -3.99
C GLY A 243 -36.52 1.62 -4.18
N TYR A 244 -36.01 2.84 -3.97
CA TYR A 244 -36.75 4.06 -4.29
C TYR A 244 -37.02 4.19 -5.79
N LEU A 245 -35.98 4.04 -6.62
CA LEU A 245 -36.08 4.15 -8.08
C LEU A 245 -36.99 3.07 -8.67
N GLU A 246 -36.90 1.83 -8.19
CA GLU A 246 -37.80 0.75 -8.59
C GLU A 246 -39.26 1.12 -8.27
N ARG A 247 -39.57 1.51 -7.03
CA ARG A 247 -40.95 1.80 -6.62
C ARG A 247 -41.53 3.07 -7.25
N SER A 248 -40.70 4.09 -7.44
CA SER A 248 -41.15 5.41 -7.90
C SER A 248 -41.09 5.60 -9.40
N LEU A 249 -40.11 4.98 -10.07
CA LEU A 249 -39.87 5.13 -11.51
C LEU A 249 -40.01 3.82 -12.30
N GLY A 250 -40.20 2.68 -11.63
CA GLY A 250 -40.33 1.37 -12.28
C GLY A 250 -39.03 0.84 -12.89
N LEU A 251 -37.88 1.40 -12.52
CA LEU A 251 -36.58 1.03 -13.09
C LEU A 251 -36.10 -0.31 -12.52
N GLY A 252 -35.62 -1.20 -13.40
CA GLY A 252 -35.01 -2.46 -12.99
C GLY A 252 -33.60 -2.30 -12.44
N ILE A 253 -33.11 -3.25 -11.64
CA ILE A 253 -31.77 -3.21 -11.02
C ILE A 253 -30.67 -3.00 -12.07
N ALA A 254 -30.71 -3.76 -13.18
CA ALA A 254 -29.71 -3.65 -14.24
C ALA A 254 -29.71 -2.28 -14.94
N GLU A 255 -30.89 -1.67 -15.07
CA GLU A 255 -31.04 -0.33 -15.65
C GLU A 255 -30.49 0.75 -14.72
N ILE A 256 -30.77 0.64 -13.41
CA ILE A 256 -30.23 1.53 -12.39
C ILE A 256 -28.70 1.42 -12.36
N GLU A 257 -28.15 0.20 -12.34
CA GLU A 257 -26.71 -0.04 -12.35
C GLU A 257 -26.05 0.56 -13.61
N ALA A 258 -26.59 0.28 -14.80
CA ALA A 258 -26.08 0.83 -16.05
C ALA A 258 -26.07 2.37 -16.02
N THR A 259 -27.15 2.98 -15.53
CA THR A 259 -27.27 4.45 -15.39
C THR A 259 -26.21 5.01 -14.43
N LEU A 260 -25.95 4.33 -13.32
CA LEU A 260 -24.92 4.73 -12.36
C LEU A 260 -23.49 4.63 -12.95
N TYR A 261 -23.26 3.75 -13.91
CA TYR A 261 -21.96 3.58 -14.57
C TYR A 261 -21.71 4.55 -15.74
N SER A 262 -22.72 4.82 -16.57
CA SER A 262 -22.53 5.51 -17.86
C SER A 262 -23.25 6.85 -18.01
N GLU A 263 -24.29 7.12 -17.22
CA GLU A 263 -25.14 8.31 -17.33
C GLU A 263 -25.15 9.17 -16.06
N SER A 264 -24.20 8.95 -15.15
CA SER A 264 -24.09 9.65 -13.87
C SER A 264 -22.81 10.51 -13.81
N GLY A 265 -22.37 10.88 -12.61
CA GLY A 265 -21.14 11.66 -12.42
C GLY A 265 -21.24 13.06 -13.04
N LEU A 266 -20.14 13.57 -13.59
CA LEU A 266 -20.13 14.85 -14.29
C LEU A 266 -21.12 14.87 -15.46
N LYS A 267 -21.22 13.76 -16.21
CA LYS A 267 -22.14 13.63 -17.34
C LYS A 267 -23.59 13.75 -16.91
N GLY A 268 -23.98 13.07 -15.84
CA GLY A 268 -25.34 13.15 -15.32
C GLY A 268 -25.71 14.54 -14.79
N LEU A 269 -24.73 15.31 -14.32
CA LEU A 269 -24.94 16.66 -13.78
C LEU A 269 -24.90 17.76 -14.85
N THR A 270 -24.14 17.55 -15.93
CA THR A 270 -23.83 18.64 -16.88
C THR A 270 -24.08 18.28 -18.34
N GLY A 271 -24.30 17.00 -18.66
CA GLY A 271 -24.29 16.47 -20.03
C GLY A 271 -22.90 16.13 -20.57
N SER A 272 -21.82 16.46 -19.84
CA SER A 272 -20.43 16.25 -20.27
C SER A 272 -19.63 15.48 -19.23
N SER A 273 -18.80 14.53 -19.68
CA SER A 273 -17.87 13.80 -18.80
C SER A 273 -16.48 14.43 -18.75
N ASP A 274 -16.20 15.44 -19.56
CA ASP A 274 -14.91 16.10 -19.64
C ASP A 274 -14.85 17.31 -18.70
N MET A 275 -14.00 17.22 -17.68
CA MET A 275 -13.84 18.31 -16.69
C MET A 275 -13.46 19.65 -17.34
N ARG A 276 -12.73 19.67 -18.47
CA ARG A 276 -12.31 20.92 -19.12
C ARG A 276 -13.50 21.68 -19.69
N ASP A 277 -14.44 20.94 -20.29
CA ASP A 277 -15.69 21.51 -20.80
C ASP A 277 -16.56 22.02 -19.64
N VAL A 278 -16.67 21.24 -18.56
CA VAL A 278 -17.40 21.64 -17.35
C VAL A 278 -16.78 22.90 -16.72
N GLU A 279 -15.45 23.01 -16.62
CA GLU A 279 -14.76 24.20 -16.11
C GLU A 279 -14.98 25.42 -16.99
N SER A 280 -14.95 25.27 -18.33
CA SER A 280 -15.23 26.35 -19.27
C SER A 280 -16.65 26.90 -19.09
N ARG A 281 -17.65 26.01 -19.09
CA ARG A 281 -19.06 26.38 -18.89
C ARG A 281 -19.30 27.04 -17.53
N ALA A 282 -18.68 26.51 -16.48
CA ALA A 282 -18.79 27.10 -15.15
C ALA A 282 -18.23 28.53 -15.10
N ALA A 283 -17.16 28.82 -15.86
CA ALA A 283 -16.59 30.16 -16.00
C ALA A 283 -17.50 31.11 -16.80
N GLU A 284 -18.33 30.57 -17.70
CA GLU A 284 -19.36 31.31 -18.45
C GLU A 284 -20.66 31.53 -17.65
N GLY A 285 -20.74 31.01 -16.42
CA GLY A 285 -21.88 31.22 -15.52
C GLY A 285 -22.91 30.10 -15.51
N ASP A 286 -22.61 28.93 -16.09
CA ASP A 286 -23.47 27.75 -16.04
C ASP A 286 -23.58 27.21 -14.59
N ALA A 287 -24.79 27.28 -14.02
CA ALA A 287 -25.05 26.90 -12.64
C ALA A 287 -24.87 25.40 -12.38
N ASP A 288 -25.23 24.54 -13.34
CA ASP A 288 -25.12 23.09 -13.21
C ASP A 288 -23.65 22.67 -13.27
N ALA A 289 -22.87 23.29 -14.16
CA ALA A 289 -21.43 23.09 -14.23
C ALA A 289 -20.71 23.54 -12.95
N GLN A 290 -21.10 24.68 -12.38
CA GLN A 290 -20.58 25.16 -11.09
C GLN A 290 -20.91 24.20 -9.95
N LEU A 291 -22.16 23.70 -9.89
CA LEU A 291 -22.59 22.72 -8.90
C LEU A 291 -21.79 21.41 -9.05
N ALA A 292 -21.60 20.91 -10.27
CA ALA A 292 -20.84 19.70 -10.53
C ALA A 292 -19.40 19.80 -10.04
N ILE A 293 -18.72 20.92 -10.31
CA ILE A 293 -17.37 21.19 -9.78
C ILE A 293 -17.35 21.21 -8.25
N HIS A 294 -18.34 21.84 -7.61
CA HIS A 294 -18.43 21.88 -6.15
C HIS A 294 -18.65 20.49 -5.55
N ILE A 295 -19.53 19.68 -6.13
CA ILE A 295 -19.78 18.30 -5.68
C ILE A 295 -18.51 17.45 -5.85
N TYR A 296 -17.83 17.56 -6.99
CA TYR A 296 -16.59 16.82 -7.28
C TYR A 296 -15.51 17.16 -6.24
N ALA A 297 -15.22 18.44 -6.06
CA ALA A 297 -14.21 18.90 -5.10
C ALA A 297 -14.57 18.55 -3.65
N TYR A 298 -15.84 18.70 -3.28
CA TYR A 298 -16.34 18.36 -1.95
C TYR A 298 -16.17 16.87 -1.63
N ARG A 299 -16.49 15.99 -2.59
CA ARG A 299 -16.34 14.54 -2.41
C ARG A 299 -14.87 14.16 -2.20
N ALA A 300 -13.96 14.65 -3.04
CA ALA A 300 -12.53 14.40 -2.90
C ALA A 300 -11.99 14.94 -1.56
N ARG A 301 -12.40 16.15 -1.15
CA ARG A 301 -12.02 16.73 0.15
C ARG A 301 -12.48 15.87 1.34
N LYS A 302 -13.68 15.31 1.29
CA LYS A 302 -14.17 14.38 2.34
C LYS A 302 -13.29 13.14 2.45
N TYR A 303 -12.89 12.56 1.31
CA TYR A 303 -11.99 11.41 1.30
C TYR A 303 -10.62 11.76 1.86
N ILE A 304 -10.10 12.99 1.62
CA ILE A 304 -8.86 13.45 2.27
C ILE A 304 -8.99 13.42 3.79
N GLY A 305 -10.06 14.00 4.34
CA GLY A 305 -10.31 14.00 5.78
C GLY A 305 -10.46 12.59 6.36
N ALA A 306 -11.23 11.73 5.68
CA ALA A 306 -11.46 10.35 6.11
C ALA A 306 -10.16 9.54 6.16
N TYR A 307 -9.32 9.65 5.13
CA TYR A 307 -8.08 8.86 5.04
C TYR A 307 -6.94 9.41 5.88
N ALA A 308 -6.87 10.72 6.07
CA ALA A 308 -5.99 11.28 7.09
C ALA A 308 -6.37 10.76 8.50
N ALA A 309 -7.67 10.65 8.80
CA ALA A 309 -8.12 10.06 10.06
C ALA A 309 -7.77 8.57 10.14
N ALA A 310 -7.97 7.81 9.06
CA ALA A 310 -7.63 6.39 9.00
C ALA A 310 -6.12 6.11 9.21
N MET A 311 -5.26 7.00 8.71
CA MET A 311 -3.79 6.92 8.87
C MET A 311 -3.28 7.55 10.19
N GLY A 312 -4.13 8.23 10.96
CA GLY A 312 -3.72 8.97 12.15
C GLY A 312 -2.84 10.20 11.84
N GLY A 313 -2.95 10.74 10.63
CA GLY A 313 -2.22 11.90 10.14
C GLY A 313 -1.96 11.84 8.63
N LEU A 314 -1.30 12.86 8.09
CA LEU A 314 -1.02 13.00 6.67
C LEU A 314 0.30 13.74 6.48
N ASP A 315 1.25 13.12 5.79
CA ASP A 315 2.56 13.72 5.52
C ASP A 315 2.63 14.28 4.10
N ALA A 316 1.93 13.62 3.16
CA ALA A 316 1.85 14.06 1.77
C ALA A 316 0.49 13.79 1.13
N LEU A 317 -0.02 14.77 0.36
CA LEU A 317 -1.11 14.60 -0.61
C LEU A 317 -0.51 14.61 -2.02
N VAL A 318 -0.82 13.61 -2.83
CA VAL A 318 -0.31 13.50 -4.21
C VAL A 318 -1.48 13.55 -5.18
N PHE A 319 -1.48 14.51 -6.09
CA PHE A 319 -2.40 14.57 -7.21
C PHE A 319 -1.79 13.92 -8.45
N THR A 320 -2.57 13.06 -9.10
CA THR A 320 -2.21 12.42 -10.36
C THR A 320 -3.47 12.15 -11.21
N GLY A 321 -3.31 11.61 -12.41
CA GLY A 321 -4.39 11.40 -13.36
C GLY A 321 -4.76 12.70 -14.09
N GLY A 322 -5.44 12.58 -15.23
CA GLY A 322 -5.62 13.70 -16.16
C GLY A 322 -6.17 15.00 -15.55
N ILE A 323 -7.11 14.93 -14.60
CA ILE A 323 -7.63 16.10 -13.88
C ILE A 323 -6.65 16.56 -12.80
N GLY A 324 -6.08 15.64 -12.03
CA GLY A 324 -5.17 15.94 -10.93
C GLY A 324 -3.86 16.58 -11.39
N GLU A 325 -3.37 16.18 -12.57
CA GLU A 325 -2.18 16.71 -13.23
C GLU A 325 -2.44 18.09 -13.84
N ASN A 326 -3.58 18.27 -14.53
CA ASN A 326 -3.78 19.40 -15.44
C ASN A 326 -4.75 20.49 -14.96
N SER A 327 -5.51 20.30 -13.87
CA SER A 327 -6.41 21.34 -13.35
C SER A 327 -5.91 21.95 -12.02
N PRO A 328 -5.18 23.09 -12.08
CA PRO A 328 -4.85 23.88 -10.90
C PRO A 328 -6.10 24.34 -10.13
N SER A 329 -7.18 24.66 -10.85
CA SER A 329 -8.46 25.09 -10.27
C SER A 329 -9.05 24.00 -9.38
N MET A 330 -9.10 22.76 -9.89
CA MET A 330 -9.65 21.63 -9.14
C MET A 330 -8.78 21.28 -7.94
N ARG A 331 -7.46 21.23 -8.09
CA ARG A 331 -6.53 21.03 -6.95
C ARG A 331 -6.78 22.08 -5.86
N ARG A 332 -6.93 23.35 -6.24
CA ARG A 332 -7.23 24.44 -5.30
C ARG A 332 -8.55 24.20 -4.57
N ARG A 333 -9.63 23.89 -5.29
CA ARG A 333 -10.96 23.66 -4.71
C ARG A 333 -11.02 22.46 -3.77
N ILE A 334 -10.28 21.40 -4.08
CA ILE A 334 -10.16 20.21 -3.23
C ILE A 334 -9.43 20.53 -1.92
N CYS A 335 -8.34 21.29 -2.02
CA CYS A 335 -7.51 21.66 -0.88
C CYS A 335 -8.10 22.78 -0.01
N ASP A 336 -9.02 23.59 -0.55
CA ASP A 336 -9.65 24.70 0.14
C ASP A 336 -10.43 24.23 1.39
N GLY A 337 -10.16 24.86 2.53
CA GLY A 337 -10.75 24.52 3.82
C GLY A 337 -10.04 23.40 4.58
N LEU A 338 -8.90 22.89 4.11
CA LEU A 338 -8.08 21.88 4.79
C LEU A 338 -6.88 22.48 5.56
N GLU A 339 -6.85 23.81 5.76
CA GLU A 339 -5.77 24.49 6.49
C GLU A 339 -5.67 24.03 7.94
N PHE A 340 -6.77 23.63 8.56
CA PHE A 340 -6.78 23.08 9.92
C PHE A 340 -5.97 21.77 10.03
N MET A 341 -5.83 21.03 8.93
CA MET A 341 -4.97 19.84 8.83
C MET A 341 -3.52 20.20 8.48
N GLY A 342 -3.22 21.46 8.26
CA GLY A 342 -1.90 21.94 7.82
C GLY A 342 -1.67 21.83 6.31
N LEU A 343 -2.73 21.63 5.52
CA LEU A 343 -2.68 21.62 4.07
C LEU A 343 -3.00 23.02 3.54
N LYS A 344 -2.01 23.66 2.93
CA LYS A 344 -2.15 25.00 2.34
C LYS A 344 -1.38 25.05 1.03
N LEU A 345 -2.05 25.38 -0.07
CA LEU A 345 -1.39 25.52 -1.37
C LEU A 345 -0.73 26.89 -1.54
N ASP A 346 0.39 26.90 -2.23
CA ASP A 346 0.94 28.08 -2.87
C ASP A 346 0.22 28.28 -4.21
N HIS A 347 -0.29 29.50 -4.45
CA HIS A 347 -1.09 29.76 -5.64
C HIS A 347 -0.24 29.69 -6.92
N ASP A 348 0.93 30.31 -6.91
CA ASP A 348 1.78 30.44 -8.08
C ASP A 348 2.43 29.09 -8.42
N ARG A 349 2.90 28.33 -7.42
CA ARG A 349 3.42 26.98 -7.65
C ARG A 349 2.36 26.02 -8.19
N ASN A 350 1.11 26.15 -7.72
CA ASN A 350 0.01 25.33 -8.22
C ASN A 350 -0.34 25.63 -9.69
N LEU A 351 -0.20 26.88 -10.13
CA LEU A 351 -0.38 27.28 -11.53
C LEU A 351 0.82 26.89 -12.41
N ALA A 352 2.03 26.94 -11.87
CA ALA A 352 3.28 26.70 -12.58
C ALA A 352 3.75 25.23 -12.56
N VAL A 353 2.84 24.28 -12.38
CA VAL A 353 3.19 22.85 -12.39
C VAL A 353 3.75 22.46 -13.75
N ASP A 354 4.99 21.96 -13.74
CA ASP A 354 5.64 21.31 -14.88
C ASP A 354 5.98 19.87 -14.47
N LEU A 355 5.52 18.91 -15.26
CA LEU A 355 5.71 17.48 -15.03
C LEU A 355 6.76 16.88 -15.99
N SER A 356 7.43 17.72 -16.79
CA SER A 356 8.48 17.30 -17.70
C SER A 356 9.53 16.44 -17.01
N GLY A 357 10.01 15.41 -17.73
CA GLY A 357 11.01 14.48 -17.19
C GLY A 357 10.52 13.61 -16.02
N ARG A 358 9.20 13.44 -15.84
CA ARG A 358 8.58 12.72 -14.70
C ARG A 358 8.75 13.45 -13.37
N ALA A 359 8.79 14.78 -13.40
CA ALA A 359 8.89 15.59 -12.19
C ALA A 359 7.69 15.37 -11.25
N ALA A 360 7.92 15.64 -9.96
CA ALA A 360 6.91 15.62 -8.91
C ALA A 360 6.97 16.93 -8.09
N PRO A 361 6.65 18.09 -8.69
CA PRO A 361 6.75 19.38 -8.03
C PRO A 361 5.89 19.46 -6.76
N GLN A 362 6.45 20.13 -5.74
CA GLN A 362 5.78 20.45 -4.48
C GLN A 362 5.07 21.81 -4.57
N ILE A 363 3.76 21.84 -4.36
CA ILE A 363 2.89 23.00 -4.58
C ILE A 363 2.30 23.58 -3.29
N GLN A 364 2.71 23.09 -2.12
CA GLN A 364 2.30 23.65 -0.83
C GLN A 364 2.99 24.99 -0.54
N ALA A 365 2.31 25.83 0.25
CA ALA A 365 2.84 27.09 0.77
C ALA A 365 3.97 26.86 1.77
N TYR A 366 4.87 27.84 1.90
CA TYR A 366 5.93 27.81 2.90
C TYR A 366 5.34 27.63 4.31
N GLY A 367 5.91 26.69 5.08
CA GLY A 367 5.48 26.37 6.44
C GLY A 367 4.21 25.49 6.54
N ALA A 368 3.65 25.02 5.43
CA ALA A 368 2.60 24.01 5.46
C ALA A 368 3.14 22.72 6.10
N ARG A 369 2.32 22.05 6.94
CA ARG A 369 2.71 20.80 7.61
C ARG A 369 2.59 19.58 6.69
N VAL A 370 1.71 19.67 5.69
CA VAL A 370 1.47 18.60 4.71
C VAL A 370 2.11 19.00 3.39
N ASN A 371 2.92 18.11 2.83
CA ASN A 371 3.46 18.29 1.48
C ASN A 371 2.36 18.04 0.45
N VAL A 372 2.29 18.83 -0.62
CA VAL A 372 1.34 18.59 -1.70
C VAL A 372 2.10 18.47 -2.99
N LEU A 373 2.05 17.30 -3.61
CA LEU A 373 2.77 16.97 -4.84
C LEU A 373 1.80 16.81 -6.01
N VAL A 374 2.27 17.11 -7.20
CA VAL A 374 1.60 16.76 -8.45
C VAL A 374 2.57 15.93 -9.28
N THR A 375 2.14 14.80 -9.82
CA THR A 375 3.00 13.96 -10.66
C THR A 375 2.17 13.20 -11.69
N GLU A 376 2.74 13.00 -12.88
CA GLU A 376 2.13 12.10 -13.88
C GLU A 376 2.05 10.69 -13.32
N THR A 377 1.00 9.95 -13.65
CA THR A 377 1.02 8.49 -13.44
C THR A 377 1.69 7.79 -14.62
N ALA A 378 2.50 6.76 -14.34
CA ALA A 378 3.12 5.93 -15.37
C ALA A 378 2.81 4.45 -15.12
N GLU A 379 1.53 4.08 -15.22
CA GLU A 379 1.06 2.70 -14.97
C GLU A 379 1.82 1.66 -15.78
N GLN A 380 2.05 1.91 -17.07
CA GLN A 380 2.75 0.96 -17.95
C GLN A 380 4.22 0.77 -17.54
N LEU A 381 4.87 1.83 -17.06
CA LEU A 381 6.22 1.76 -16.51
C LEU A 381 6.24 0.94 -15.21
N MET A 382 5.26 1.17 -14.33
CA MET A 382 5.12 0.40 -13.09
C MET A 382 4.90 -1.10 -13.38
N ILE A 383 4.08 -1.44 -14.37
CA ILE A 383 3.88 -2.83 -14.83
C ILE A 383 5.21 -3.41 -15.32
N ALA A 384 5.95 -2.71 -16.18
CA ALA A 384 7.25 -3.17 -16.65
C ALA A 384 8.21 -3.42 -15.48
N HIS A 385 8.27 -2.50 -14.51
CA HIS A 385 9.10 -2.64 -13.31
C HIS A 385 8.71 -3.85 -12.45
N GLU A 386 7.41 -4.08 -12.27
CA GLU A 386 6.91 -5.24 -11.53
C GLU A 386 7.24 -6.57 -12.21
N VAL A 387 7.10 -6.63 -13.54
CA VAL A 387 7.49 -7.81 -14.33
C VAL A 387 9.00 -8.05 -14.26
N ALA A 388 9.83 -7.02 -14.43
CA ALA A 388 11.28 -7.16 -14.31
C ALA A 388 11.71 -7.64 -12.91
N SER A 389 11.07 -7.11 -11.87
CA SER A 389 11.30 -7.53 -10.48
C SER A 389 10.93 -9.00 -10.28
N ALA A 390 9.80 -9.45 -10.84
CA ALA A 390 9.35 -10.83 -10.72
C ALA A 390 10.24 -11.83 -11.47
N ILE A 391 10.76 -11.45 -12.65
CA ILE A 391 11.72 -12.27 -13.42
C ILE A 391 13.05 -12.42 -12.67
N GLY A 392 13.50 -11.37 -11.96
CA GLY A 392 14.77 -11.36 -11.22
C GLY A 392 14.75 -12.06 -9.87
N ALA A 393 13.57 -12.39 -9.33
CA ALA A 393 13.44 -12.97 -8.00
C ALA A 393 13.47 -14.51 -8.05
N PRO A 394 14.38 -15.20 -7.33
CA PRO A 394 14.26 -16.64 -7.15
C PRO A 394 12.98 -16.96 -6.37
N ALA A 395 12.29 -18.05 -6.75
CA ALA A 395 11.10 -18.52 -6.03
C ALA A 395 11.43 -18.77 -4.55
N LYS A 396 10.93 -17.92 -3.64
CA LYS A 396 11.20 -18.02 -2.21
C LYS A 396 10.38 -19.17 -1.62
N THR A 397 11.05 -20.17 -1.03
CA THR A 397 10.35 -21.17 -0.19
C THR A 397 9.85 -20.47 1.08
N PRO A 398 8.58 -20.66 1.51
CA PRO A 398 8.08 -20.09 2.76
C PRO A 398 9.00 -20.40 3.93
N LEU A 399 9.53 -19.37 4.60
CA LEU A 399 10.24 -19.54 5.88
C LEU A 399 9.22 -19.43 6.99
N ARG A 400 9.06 -20.51 7.75
CA ARG A 400 8.26 -20.54 8.98
C ARG A 400 9.12 -20.04 10.12
N VAL A 401 8.60 -19.10 10.89
CA VAL A 401 9.27 -18.48 12.02
C VAL A 401 8.42 -18.67 13.28
N PRO A 402 8.94 -19.32 14.33
CA PRO A 402 8.30 -19.38 15.62
C PRO A 402 8.02 -17.97 16.17
N VAL A 403 6.85 -17.77 16.77
CA VAL A 403 6.44 -16.51 17.40
C VAL A 403 6.50 -16.67 18.91
N ALA A 404 7.46 -15.98 19.54
CA ALA A 404 7.65 -15.91 20.97
C ALA A 404 7.00 -14.65 21.55
N VAL A 405 6.24 -14.84 22.64
CA VAL A 405 5.68 -13.74 23.42
C VAL A 405 6.70 -13.31 24.46
N SER A 406 7.26 -12.12 24.27
CA SER A 406 8.16 -11.48 25.22
C SER A 406 7.36 -10.89 26.38
N ALA A 407 7.24 -11.66 27.45
CA ALA A 407 6.70 -11.16 28.72
C ALA A 407 7.59 -10.06 29.31
N ARG A 408 7.04 -9.27 30.22
CA ARG A 408 7.78 -8.18 30.89
C ARG A 408 9.06 -8.68 31.56
N HIS A 409 10.17 -8.00 31.32
CA HIS A 409 11.47 -8.41 31.84
C HIS A 409 12.47 -7.25 31.88
N VAL A 410 13.59 -7.48 32.56
CA VAL A 410 14.71 -6.55 32.65
C VAL A 410 16.01 -7.19 32.18
N HIS A 411 16.83 -6.41 31.51
CA HIS A 411 18.26 -6.68 31.32
C HIS A 411 19.03 -5.70 32.20
N LEU A 412 19.87 -6.22 33.10
CA LEU A 412 20.60 -5.38 34.05
C LEU A 412 22.03 -5.09 33.56
N CYS A 413 22.53 -3.90 33.89
CA CYS A 413 23.97 -3.65 33.91
C CYS A 413 24.58 -4.02 35.26
N LEU A 414 25.91 -4.12 35.31
CA LEU A 414 26.63 -4.51 36.54
C LEU A 414 26.28 -3.60 37.73
N ARG A 415 26.21 -2.28 37.52
CA ARG A 415 25.88 -1.32 38.59
C ARG A 415 24.48 -1.56 39.16
N ALA A 416 23.52 -1.94 38.31
CA ALA A 416 22.18 -2.26 38.75
C ALA A 416 22.16 -3.56 39.56
N VAL A 417 22.91 -4.58 39.15
CA VAL A 417 23.05 -5.83 39.94
C VAL A 417 23.61 -5.51 41.33
N GLU A 418 24.67 -4.72 41.40
CA GLU A 418 25.29 -4.37 42.68
C GLU A 418 24.36 -3.57 43.60
N ALA A 419 23.56 -2.65 43.04
CA ALA A 419 22.60 -1.85 43.80
C ALA A 419 21.38 -2.65 44.28
N LEU A 420 20.93 -3.64 43.49
CA LEU A 420 19.72 -4.41 43.77
C LEU A 420 19.99 -5.64 44.65
N PHE A 421 21.17 -6.25 44.52
CA PHE A 421 21.50 -7.53 45.17
C PHE A 421 22.75 -7.48 46.05
N GLY A 422 23.56 -6.42 45.95
CA GLY A 422 24.77 -6.21 46.74
C GLY A 422 26.05 -6.24 45.89
N LYS A 423 27.10 -5.59 46.40
CA LYS A 423 28.38 -5.46 45.69
C LYS A 423 29.01 -6.83 45.41
N GLY A 424 29.43 -7.06 44.16
CA GLY A 424 30.01 -8.33 43.72
C GLY A 424 29.02 -9.49 43.60
N TYR A 425 27.72 -9.23 43.63
CA TYR A 425 26.70 -10.27 43.44
C TYR A 425 26.69 -10.78 42.00
N GLU A 426 26.62 -12.09 41.83
CA GLU A 426 26.44 -12.75 40.53
C GLU A 426 25.03 -13.34 40.45
N LEU A 427 24.29 -12.96 39.41
CA LEU A 427 22.96 -13.50 39.13
C LEU A 427 23.04 -15.00 38.84
N THR A 428 22.05 -15.76 39.30
CA THR A 428 21.98 -17.21 39.13
C THR A 428 21.22 -17.57 37.85
N PRO A 429 21.85 -18.13 36.80
CA PRO A 429 21.13 -18.62 35.63
C PRO A 429 20.20 -19.78 36.01
N ASP A 430 18.93 -19.71 35.59
CA ASP A 430 17.92 -20.73 35.88
C ASP A 430 17.44 -21.45 34.62
N LYS A 431 16.87 -20.71 33.65
CA LYS A 431 16.30 -21.29 32.42
C LYS A 431 17.03 -20.77 31.18
N PRO A 432 17.58 -21.64 30.31
CA PRO A 432 18.11 -21.20 29.04
C PRO A 432 16.99 -20.66 28.15
N LEU A 433 17.27 -19.59 27.42
CA LEU A 433 16.38 -19.06 26.38
C LEU A 433 16.75 -19.63 25.02
N ARG A 434 15.85 -19.50 24.04
CA ARG A 434 16.07 -20.01 22.67
C ARG A 434 17.25 -19.33 21.97
N GLN A 435 17.46 -18.05 22.23
CA GLN A 435 18.66 -17.34 21.76
C GLN A 435 19.91 -17.88 22.49
N LYS A 436 20.86 -18.39 21.72
CA LYS A 436 22.03 -19.09 22.25
C LYS A 436 22.86 -18.20 23.18
N GLY A 437 23.06 -18.66 24.43
CA GLY A 437 23.84 -17.94 25.45
C GLY A 437 23.00 -17.00 26.32
N HIS A 438 21.70 -16.86 26.07
CA HIS A 438 20.78 -16.10 26.89
C HIS A 438 20.06 -17.01 27.89
N TRP A 439 19.67 -16.43 29.02
CA TRP A 439 19.05 -17.16 30.12
C TRP A 439 18.17 -16.25 30.96
N ALA A 440 17.15 -16.82 31.60
CA ALA A 440 16.40 -16.16 32.66
C ALA A 440 17.05 -16.48 34.01
N ALA A 441 17.23 -15.46 34.84
CA ALA A 441 17.76 -15.58 36.19
C ALA A 441 16.71 -16.18 37.14
N ARG A 442 17.17 -16.77 38.24
CA ARG A 442 16.29 -17.15 39.36
C ARG A 442 15.75 -15.91 40.06
N GLU A 443 16.58 -14.88 40.15
CA GLU A 443 16.28 -13.62 40.80
C GLU A 443 15.19 -12.85 40.05
N ARG A 444 14.46 -12.04 40.81
CA ARG A 444 13.39 -11.17 40.33
C ARG A 444 13.53 -9.79 40.93
N VAL A 445 12.98 -8.79 40.25
CA VAL A 445 12.94 -7.40 40.72
C VAL A 445 11.51 -6.87 40.66
N THR A 446 11.26 -5.81 41.43
CA THR A 446 10.02 -5.04 41.34
C THR A 446 10.26 -3.76 40.54
N LEU A 447 9.38 -3.46 39.59
CA LEU A 447 9.31 -2.16 38.93
C LEU A 447 8.41 -1.25 39.75
N HIS A 448 8.87 -0.05 40.09
CA HIS A 448 8.08 0.94 40.82
C HIS A 448 7.96 2.22 40.00
N GLY A 449 6.72 2.55 39.63
CA GLY A 449 6.34 3.74 38.89
C GLY A 449 5.40 4.66 39.68
N PRO A 450 5.07 5.85 39.16
CA PRO A 450 4.28 6.86 39.88
C PRO A 450 2.89 6.42 40.33
N LYS A 451 2.27 5.45 39.63
CA LYS A 451 0.90 4.97 39.92
C LYS A 451 0.85 3.60 40.58
N GLY A 452 1.95 2.87 40.62
CA GLY A 452 1.94 1.51 41.14
C GLY A 452 3.23 0.74 40.91
N GLU A 453 3.19 -0.53 41.29
CA GLU A 453 4.32 -1.45 41.22
C GLU A 453 3.96 -2.69 40.40
N ILE A 454 4.97 -3.26 39.75
CA ILE A 454 4.90 -4.58 39.14
C ILE A 454 5.98 -5.45 39.78
N GLU A 455 5.55 -6.39 40.61
CA GLU A 455 6.43 -7.33 41.30
C GLU A 455 6.85 -8.51 40.40
N ASN A 456 7.87 -9.24 40.85
CA ASN A 456 8.30 -10.52 40.28
C ASN A 456 8.73 -10.45 38.80
N VAL A 457 9.27 -9.31 38.36
CA VAL A 457 9.73 -9.13 36.99
C VAL A 457 11.00 -9.93 36.73
N ALA A 458 11.01 -10.64 35.59
CA ALA A 458 12.10 -11.51 35.17
C ALA A 458 13.38 -10.72 34.89
N ILE A 459 14.53 -11.28 35.25
CA ILE A 459 15.84 -10.76 34.84
C ILE A 459 16.39 -11.68 33.75
N LEU A 460 16.77 -11.12 32.60
CA LEU A 460 17.34 -11.87 31.49
C LEU A 460 18.82 -11.53 31.32
N GLY A 461 19.64 -12.58 31.30
CA GLY A 461 21.06 -12.52 31.00
C GLY A 461 21.38 -12.75 29.51
N PRO A 462 22.61 -12.42 29.07
CA PRO A 462 23.69 -11.86 29.88
C PRO A 462 23.47 -10.39 30.29
N LEU A 463 24.31 -9.88 31.18
CA LEU A 463 24.31 -8.46 31.55
C LEU A 463 24.56 -7.58 30.32
N ARG A 464 23.97 -6.38 30.33
CA ARG A 464 24.14 -5.36 29.28
C ARG A 464 24.94 -4.18 29.81
N ASP A 465 25.41 -3.32 28.90
CA ASP A 465 26.12 -2.09 29.29
C ASP A 465 25.19 -1.08 29.98
N ARG A 466 23.91 -1.08 29.59
CA ARG A 466 22.86 -0.22 30.16
C ARG A 466 21.65 -1.06 30.54
N THR A 467 21.07 -0.75 31.69
CA THR A 467 19.85 -1.41 32.17
C THR A 467 18.68 -1.07 31.26
N GLN A 468 17.97 -2.09 30.81
CA GLN A 468 16.82 -2.00 29.93
C GLN A 468 15.64 -2.77 30.51
N ILE A 469 14.45 -2.23 30.36
CA ILE A 469 13.21 -2.79 30.87
C ILE A 469 12.22 -2.83 29.71
N GLU A 470 11.71 -4.01 29.39
CA GLU A 470 10.70 -4.21 28.35
C GLU A 470 9.37 -4.56 29.03
N ILE A 471 8.33 -3.79 28.74
CA ILE A 471 6.98 -3.95 29.28
C ILE A 471 5.92 -3.84 28.17
N SER A 472 4.67 -4.22 28.46
CA SER A 472 3.55 -3.96 27.54
C SER A 472 2.95 -2.56 27.73
N ARG A 473 2.04 -2.14 26.84
CA ARG A 473 1.28 -0.88 26.98
C ARG A 473 0.36 -0.95 28.19
N THR A 474 -0.24 -2.10 28.46
CA THR A 474 -1.05 -2.32 29.66
C THR A 474 -0.21 -2.09 30.94
N ASP A 475 1.02 -2.59 30.96
CA ASP A 475 1.95 -2.41 32.09
C ASP A 475 2.34 -0.94 32.29
N SER A 476 2.50 -0.19 31.19
CA SER A 476 2.87 1.22 31.26
C SER A 476 1.77 2.06 31.93
N PHE A 477 0.50 1.72 31.69
CA PHE A 477 -0.63 2.33 32.40
C PHE A 477 -0.65 1.99 33.89
N ALA A 478 -0.35 0.74 34.26
CA ALA A 478 -0.31 0.29 35.65
C ALA A 478 0.80 1.00 36.45
N LEU A 479 1.97 1.16 35.84
CA LEU A 479 3.10 1.89 36.43
C LEU A 479 2.87 3.41 36.42
N GLY A 480 2.01 3.92 35.53
CA GLY A 480 1.78 5.35 35.37
C GLY A 480 2.93 6.06 34.66
N VAL A 481 3.61 5.36 33.74
CA VAL A 481 4.72 5.88 32.95
C VAL A 481 4.39 5.71 31.47
N ASP A 482 4.58 6.77 30.68
CA ASP A 482 4.39 6.71 29.23
C ASP A 482 5.68 6.27 28.55
N ALA A 483 5.86 4.95 28.42
CA ALA A 483 7.02 4.36 27.78
C ALA A 483 6.87 4.38 26.24
N PRO A 484 7.93 4.71 25.47
CA PRO A 484 7.89 4.71 24.01
C PRO A 484 8.08 3.30 23.44
N VAL A 485 7.56 3.05 22.23
CA VAL A 485 7.90 1.85 21.45
C VAL A 485 9.30 2.05 20.85
N ARG A 486 10.23 1.13 21.14
CA ARG A 486 11.63 1.21 20.70
C ARG A 486 12.18 -0.16 20.33
N GLN A 487 13.18 -0.16 19.44
CA GLN A 487 14.00 -1.34 19.21
C GLN A 487 14.84 -1.63 20.46
N SER A 488 14.98 -2.90 20.83
CA SER A 488 15.78 -3.32 21.99
C SER A 488 17.24 -2.83 21.83
N GLY A 489 17.70 -2.02 22.78
CA GLY A 489 18.99 -1.31 22.77
C GLY A 489 18.90 0.20 22.52
N ASN A 490 17.80 0.71 21.96
CA ASN A 490 17.59 2.15 21.75
C ASN A 490 16.88 2.79 22.95
N LEU A 491 17.68 3.29 23.90
CA LEU A 491 17.22 3.74 25.22
C LEU A 491 17.26 5.26 25.42
N ASP A 492 17.61 6.01 24.38
CA ASP A 492 17.75 7.47 24.49
C ASP A 492 16.38 8.15 24.57
N GLY A 493 16.27 9.08 25.51
CA GLY A 493 15.03 9.81 25.79
C GLY A 493 13.90 8.93 26.35
N THR A 494 14.21 7.77 26.93
CA THR A 494 13.21 6.91 27.57
C THR A 494 12.96 7.34 29.02
N PRO A 495 11.76 7.08 29.58
CA PRO A 495 11.40 7.61 30.90
C PRO A 495 12.14 6.92 32.04
N HIS A 496 12.25 7.63 33.15
CA HIS A 496 12.83 7.10 34.38
C HIS A 496 11.87 6.16 35.10
N ILE A 497 12.41 5.08 35.66
CA ILE A 497 11.70 4.15 36.53
C ILE A 497 12.65 3.59 37.59
N ARG A 498 12.09 3.16 38.72
CA ARG A 498 12.83 2.55 39.82
C ARG A 498 12.72 1.03 39.78
N LEU A 499 13.85 0.36 39.94
CA LEU A 499 13.94 -1.06 40.24
C LEU A 499 14.15 -1.25 41.74
N ILE A 500 13.50 -2.25 42.32
CA ILE A 500 13.66 -2.64 43.73
C ILE A 500 14.09 -4.11 43.78
N GLY A 501 15.17 -4.36 44.51
CA GLY A 501 15.72 -5.69 44.78
C GLY A 501 15.88 -5.93 46.28
N PRO A 502 16.32 -7.13 46.68
CA PRO A 502 16.41 -7.51 48.09
C PRO A 502 17.42 -6.69 48.90
N ALA A 503 18.45 -6.14 48.27
CA ALA A 503 19.51 -5.37 48.93
C ALA A 503 19.37 -3.84 48.76
N GLY A 504 18.49 -3.37 47.86
CA GLY A 504 18.38 -1.95 47.57
C GLY A 504 17.53 -1.62 46.34
N GLN A 505 17.74 -0.43 45.80
CA GLN A 505 16.98 0.12 44.66
C GLN A 505 17.92 0.73 43.63
N TYR A 506 17.48 0.79 42.36
CA TYR A 506 18.24 1.37 41.25
C TYR A 506 17.31 2.17 40.33
N ASP A 507 17.57 3.46 40.16
CA ASP A 507 16.84 4.33 39.23
C ASP A 507 17.50 4.28 37.84
N THR A 508 16.70 4.10 36.79
CA THR A 508 17.20 3.94 35.41
C THR A 508 16.29 4.62 34.40
N ASP A 509 16.83 4.96 33.24
CA ASP A 509 16.15 5.55 32.08
C ASP A 509 16.18 4.59 30.89
N GLY A 510 15.71 3.37 31.12
CA GLY A 510 15.77 2.27 30.13
C GLY A 510 14.44 1.60 29.86
N LEU A 511 13.32 2.27 30.15
CA LEU A 511 11.98 1.68 30.05
C LEU A 511 11.38 1.85 28.65
N ILE A 512 11.09 0.74 27.97
CA ILE A 512 10.54 0.73 26.63
C ILE A 512 9.37 -0.26 26.49
N LEU A 513 8.56 -0.06 25.46
CA LEU A 513 7.81 -1.14 24.83
C LEU A 513 8.66 -1.68 23.70
N ALA A 514 8.93 -2.98 23.72
CA ALA A 514 9.77 -3.58 22.70
C ALA A 514 9.03 -3.58 21.34
N ALA A 515 9.66 -2.99 20.33
CA ALA A 515 9.18 -3.13 18.96
C ALA A 515 9.31 -4.61 18.54
N ARG A 516 8.26 -5.15 17.92
CA ARG A 516 8.29 -6.50 17.33
C ARG A 516 9.45 -6.65 16.36
N HIS A 517 10.12 -7.79 16.39
CA HIS A 517 11.28 -8.08 15.54
C HIS A 517 11.50 -9.57 15.40
N ILE A 518 12.27 -9.97 14.38
CA ILE A 518 12.79 -11.32 14.20
C ILE A 518 14.28 -11.29 14.48
N HIS A 519 14.73 -12.05 15.47
CA HIS A 519 16.11 -12.49 15.48
C HIS A 519 16.27 -13.51 14.35
N MET A 520 17.20 -13.31 13.43
CA MET A 520 17.38 -14.16 12.27
C MET A 520 18.81 -14.66 12.18
N ASN A 521 18.98 -15.97 11.96
CA ASN A 521 20.30 -16.52 11.68
C ASN A 521 20.77 -16.14 10.27
N ARG A 522 22.09 -16.15 10.03
CA ARG A 522 22.67 -15.72 8.76
C ARG A 522 22.21 -16.58 7.57
N SER A 523 22.07 -17.90 7.75
CA SER A 523 21.63 -18.79 6.67
C SER A 523 20.20 -18.52 6.19
N ASP A 524 19.28 -18.23 7.12
CA ASP A 524 17.90 -17.90 6.78
C ASP A 524 17.81 -16.52 6.12
N ALA A 525 18.60 -15.56 6.63
CA ALA A 525 18.70 -14.23 6.03
C ALA A 525 19.23 -14.32 4.58
N GLU A 526 20.33 -15.04 4.34
CA GLU A 526 20.89 -15.26 3.01
C GLU A 526 19.90 -15.96 2.08
N ARG A 527 19.21 -17.00 2.57
CA ARG A 527 18.19 -17.75 1.81
C ARG A 527 17.04 -16.87 1.34
N TRP A 528 16.66 -15.87 2.14
CA TRP A 528 15.56 -14.96 1.84
C TRP A 528 15.98 -13.61 1.25
N GLY A 529 17.29 -13.42 1.06
CA GLY A 529 17.87 -12.15 0.60
C GLY A 529 17.71 -11.00 1.61
N LEU A 530 17.52 -11.32 2.90
CA LEU A 530 17.29 -10.35 3.96
C LEU A 530 18.62 -9.85 4.57
N ARG A 531 18.61 -8.59 4.99
CA ARG A 531 19.72 -7.92 5.68
C ARG A 531 19.27 -7.45 7.07
N ASP A 532 20.26 -7.19 7.92
CA ASP A 532 19.99 -6.55 9.21
C ASP A 532 19.34 -5.19 8.99
N GLY A 533 18.23 -4.93 9.70
CA GLY A 533 17.43 -3.72 9.54
C GLY A 533 16.30 -3.80 8.51
N ASP A 534 16.25 -4.86 7.69
CA ASP A 534 15.11 -5.08 6.77
C ASP A 534 13.82 -5.25 7.57
N THR A 535 12.66 -5.00 6.96
CA THR A 535 11.37 -5.33 7.56
C THR A 535 10.57 -6.27 6.67
N VAL A 536 9.88 -7.21 7.30
CA VAL A 536 9.04 -8.21 6.63
C VAL A 536 7.67 -8.26 7.26
N ASP A 537 6.69 -8.74 6.51
CA ASP A 537 5.39 -9.12 7.05
C ASP A 537 5.42 -10.59 7.50
N VAL A 538 4.71 -10.90 8.58
CA VAL A 538 4.62 -12.26 9.13
C VAL A 538 3.16 -12.63 9.31
N THR A 539 2.67 -13.58 8.51
CA THR A 539 1.29 -14.05 8.56
C THR A 539 1.21 -15.30 9.42
N LEU A 540 0.34 -15.29 10.44
CA LEU A 540 0.10 -16.43 11.32
C LEU A 540 -0.70 -17.52 10.60
N ASP A 541 -0.24 -18.77 10.70
CA ASP A 541 -1.03 -19.95 10.35
C ASP A 541 -1.98 -20.27 11.51
N GLN A 542 -3.16 -19.66 11.53
CA GLN A 542 -4.25 -20.10 12.39
C GLN A 542 -5.54 -20.30 11.57
N ASP A 543 -6.23 -21.40 11.85
CA ASP A 543 -7.50 -21.76 11.23
C ASP A 543 -8.50 -20.59 11.33
N ALA A 544 -8.88 -20.06 10.17
CA ALA A 544 -9.95 -19.08 9.93
C ALA A 544 -9.76 -17.62 10.45
N ARG A 545 -8.61 -17.25 11.05
CA ARG A 545 -8.28 -15.84 11.34
C ARG A 545 -6.84 -15.53 10.94
N GLY A 546 -6.62 -15.34 9.64
CA GLY A 546 -5.33 -14.84 9.14
C GLY A 546 -5.03 -13.48 9.77
N LEU A 547 -3.99 -13.43 10.61
CA LEU A 547 -3.44 -12.20 11.18
C LEU A 547 -2.04 -12.02 10.62
N THR A 548 -1.79 -10.86 10.02
CA THR A 548 -0.46 -10.48 9.54
C THR A 548 0.13 -9.41 10.45
N PHE A 549 1.26 -9.71 11.05
CA PHE A 549 2.11 -8.72 11.69
C PHE A 549 2.91 -8.02 10.59
N THR A 550 2.60 -6.76 10.33
CA THR A 550 3.31 -5.99 9.32
C THR A 550 4.54 -5.29 9.90
N GLY A 551 5.54 -5.04 9.04
CA GLY A 551 6.71 -4.22 9.38
C GLY A 551 7.59 -4.79 10.49
N VAL A 552 7.73 -6.12 10.56
CA VAL A 552 8.55 -6.81 11.56
C VAL A 552 10.02 -6.66 11.20
N LEU A 553 10.78 -6.00 12.08
CA LEU A 553 12.21 -5.74 11.89
C LEU A 553 13.04 -7.03 11.90
N ILE A 554 13.92 -7.21 10.93
CA ILE A 554 14.91 -8.28 10.88
C ILE A 554 16.19 -7.85 11.61
N ARG A 555 16.65 -8.68 12.53
CA ARG A 555 17.93 -8.54 13.23
C ARG A 555 18.81 -9.75 12.96
N VAL A 556 19.79 -9.60 12.08
CA VAL A 556 20.65 -10.71 11.64
C VAL A 556 21.84 -10.85 12.59
N ALA A 557 21.94 -12.00 13.25
CA ALA A 557 23.11 -12.34 14.06
C ALA A 557 23.58 -13.77 13.78
N GLY A 558 24.89 -13.99 13.74
CA GLY A 558 25.48 -15.26 13.30
C GLY A 558 25.12 -16.48 14.16
N ASN A 559 24.77 -16.27 15.44
CA ASN A 559 24.37 -17.29 16.41
C ASN A 559 22.90 -17.19 16.85
N ALA A 560 22.09 -16.37 16.17
CA ALA A 560 20.67 -16.24 16.49
C ALA A 560 19.93 -17.54 16.21
N HIS A 561 18.88 -17.79 16.99
CA HIS A 561 17.81 -18.69 16.58
C HIS A 561 16.76 -17.87 15.84
N THR A 562 16.31 -18.32 14.66
CA THR A 562 15.32 -17.58 13.88
C THR A 562 13.97 -17.60 14.59
N GLU A 563 13.56 -16.48 15.17
CA GLU A 563 12.38 -16.36 16.03
C GLU A 563 11.85 -14.92 16.04
N MET A 564 10.53 -14.79 15.90
CA MET A 564 9.81 -13.53 16.01
C MET A 564 9.47 -13.27 17.47
N HIS A 565 9.71 -12.05 17.95
CA HIS A 565 9.35 -11.59 19.27
C HIS A 565 8.25 -10.52 19.17
N ILE A 566 7.18 -10.70 19.92
CA ILE A 566 6.07 -9.75 20.10
C ILE A 566 5.82 -9.50 21.58
N ASP A 567 5.18 -8.38 21.92
CA ASP A 567 4.78 -8.12 23.30
C ASP A 567 3.48 -8.85 23.71
N THR A 568 3.18 -8.85 25.01
CA THR A 568 1.99 -9.51 25.57
C THR A 568 0.67 -8.93 25.07
N ASP A 569 0.58 -7.62 24.82
CA ASP A 569 -0.64 -6.98 24.33
C ASP A 569 -0.89 -7.35 22.86
N GLU A 570 0.17 -7.39 22.05
CA GLU A 570 0.16 -7.87 20.67
C GLU A 570 -0.28 -9.34 20.60
N ALA A 571 0.27 -10.20 21.46
CA ALA A 571 -0.11 -11.60 21.54
C ALA A 571 -1.59 -11.78 21.93
N ASN A 572 -2.06 -11.01 22.91
CA ASN A 572 -3.46 -11.03 23.34
C ASN A 572 -4.40 -10.55 22.23
N ALA A 573 -4.04 -9.47 21.54
CA ALA A 573 -4.79 -8.96 20.39
C ALA A 573 -4.83 -9.96 19.22
N ALA A 574 -3.73 -10.70 19.05
CA ALA A 574 -3.60 -11.77 18.05
C ALA A 574 -4.28 -13.08 18.46
N GLY A 575 -4.71 -13.24 19.71
CA GLY A 575 -5.25 -14.49 20.23
C GLY A 575 -4.20 -15.61 20.40
N ILE A 576 -2.91 -15.27 20.45
CA ILE A 576 -1.81 -16.23 20.62
C ILE A 576 -1.77 -16.68 22.09
N ARG A 577 -1.94 -17.99 22.33
CA ARG A 577 -1.93 -18.60 23.69
C ARG A 577 -0.91 -19.73 23.87
N GLY A 578 -0.15 -20.07 22.84
CA GLY A 578 0.80 -21.17 22.81
C GLY A 578 1.80 -21.02 21.65
N ASP A 579 2.51 -22.10 21.31
CA ASP A 579 3.45 -22.11 20.20
C ASP A 579 2.72 -21.89 18.87
N VAL A 580 3.06 -20.79 18.19
CA VAL A 580 2.52 -20.43 16.87
C VAL A 580 3.69 -20.13 15.95
N GLU A 581 3.56 -20.50 14.68
CA GLU A 581 4.49 -20.11 13.63
C GLU A 581 3.83 -19.11 12.68
N GLY A 582 4.61 -18.16 12.20
CA GLY A 582 4.24 -17.30 11.10
C GLY A 582 5.01 -17.66 9.83
N ALA A 583 4.42 -17.47 8.66
CA ALA A 583 5.15 -17.42 7.40
C ALA A 583 5.59 -15.99 7.09
N LEU A 584 6.84 -15.84 6.66
CA LEU A 584 7.28 -14.59 6.04
C LEU A 584 6.46 -14.32 4.77
N GLY A 585 5.95 -13.10 4.65
CA GLY A 585 5.32 -12.59 3.44
C GLY A 585 6.35 -12.32 2.33
N PRO A 586 5.93 -12.34 1.06
CA PRO A 586 6.83 -12.06 -0.08
C PRO A 586 7.34 -10.60 -0.08
N ASP A 587 6.61 -9.69 0.56
CA ASP A 587 6.91 -8.27 0.66
C ASP A 587 8.06 -8.03 1.66
N VAL A 588 9.26 -7.85 1.09
CA VAL A 588 10.46 -7.49 1.84
C VAL A 588 10.78 -6.03 1.57
N VAL A 589 10.93 -5.25 2.64
CA VAL A 589 11.43 -3.87 2.56
C VAL A 589 12.87 -3.89 3.06
N HIS A 590 13.82 -3.65 2.15
CA HIS A 590 15.23 -3.67 2.51
C HIS A 590 15.68 -2.37 3.19
N ALA A 591 16.53 -2.48 4.22
CA ALA A 591 17.21 -1.36 4.86
C ALA A 591 18.17 -0.69 3.86
N GLN A 592 18.24 0.64 3.82
CA GLN A 592 19.25 1.32 3.02
C GLN A 592 20.62 1.21 3.72
N THR A 593 21.66 0.96 2.91
CA THR A 593 23.07 1.03 3.32
C THR A 593 23.54 2.46 3.52
#